data_AF-A0A8J6UE90-F1
#
_entry.id   AF-A0A8J6UE90-F1
#
_cell.length_a   1.000
_cell.length_b   1.000
_cell.length_c   1.000
_cell.angle_alpha   90.00
_cell.angle_beta   90.00
_cell.angle_gamma   90.00
#
_symmetry.space_group_name_H-M   'P 1'
#
loop_
_entity.id
_entity.type
_entity.pdbx_description
1 polymer ?
#
loop_
_entity_poly.entity_id
_entity_poly.type
_entity_poly.pdbx_seq_one_letter_code
_entity_poly.pdbx_strand_id
1 'polypeptide(L)'
;MIDNYFEYTHKGKKKLKGITEDIYTFKCSLNVSYIVEVENHEYDIYIVKFFQKNHRHSDNRYSLVNSKKFLERHKTTGTKNFLTILNTILKINIEIYNSNNKASFGFMGAPTNLELDPSKTTKIINLDGTVAETKRFNTYSIYVKRYFSPDNFEHIEISTSSCYLIKSKKNLDLTTDKIEDFFEKYISLYC
;
A
#
# COMPACT_ATOMS: atom_id res chain seq x y z
N MET A 1 -11.37 -11.87 12.82
CA MET A 1 -11.71 -10.44 12.89
C MET A 1 -10.39 -9.69 13.13
N ILE A 2 -10.21 -8.48 12.57
CA ILE A 2 -8.96 -7.71 12.81
C ILE A 2 -9.12 -6.99 14.15
N ASP A 3 -8.50 -7.51 15.19
CA ASP A 3 -8.81 -7.10 16.57
C ASP A 3 -7.89 -5.96 17.09
N ASN A 4 -6.84 -5.60 16.35
CA ASN A 4 -5.89 -4.55 16.77
C ASN A 4 -5.58 -3.58 15.61
N TYR A 5 -6.30 -2.46 15.57
CA TYR A 5 -6.12 -1.36 14.61
C TYR A 5 -6.21 0.00 15.33
N PHE A 6 -5.81 1.07 14.65
CA PHE A 6 -5.98 2.43 15.14
C PHE A 6 -7.30 3.00 14.64
N GLU A 7 -8.02 3.72 15.49
CA GLU A 7 -9.17 4.52 15.06
C GLU A 7 -8.76 5.50 13.96
N TYR A 8 -9.51 5.47 12.86
CA TYR A 8 -9.28 6.31 11.69
C TYR A 8 -10.51 7.15 11.36
N THR A 9 -10.28 8.19 10.57
CA THR A 9 -11.34 9.08 10.09
C THR A 9 -11.23 9.21 8.58
N HIS A 10 -12.35 9.01 7.88
CA HIS A 10 -12.48 9.38 6.48
C HIS A 10 -12.58 10.91 6.37
N LYS A 11 -11.63 11.53 5.68
CA LYS A 11 -11.52 12.99 5.50
C LYS A 11 -12.19 13.50 4.23
N GLY A 12 -12.77 12.61 3.44
CA GLY A 12 -13.44 12.91 2.18
C GLY A 12 -12.60 12.54 0.96
N LYS A 13 -13.08 12.98 -0.20
CA LYS A 13 -12.54 12.64 -1.51
C LYS A 13 -11.81 13.84 -2.12
N LYS A 14 -10.70 13.58 -2.81
CA LYS A 14 -10.07 14.54 -3.72
C LYS A 14 -10.02 13.96 -5.12
N LYS A 15 -9.97 14.83 -6.14
CA LYS A 15 -9.67 14.41 -7.51
C LYS A 15 -8.23 14.80 -7.84
N LEU A 16 -7.40 13.82 -8.20
CA LEU A 16 -6.02 14.03 -8.60
C LEU A 16 -5.80 13.36 -9.95
N LYS A 17 -5.38 14.13 -10.97
CA LYS A 17 -5.16 13.63 -12.34
C LYS A 17 -6.35 12.82 -12.91
N GLY A 18 -7.59 13.21 -12.57
CA GLY A 18 -8.81 12.52 -13.01
C GLY A 18 -9.22 11.33 -12.13
N ILE A 19 -8.36 10.86 -11.24
CA ILE A 19 -8.64 9.77 -10.30
C ILE A 19 -9.31 10.32 -9.05
N THR A 20 -10.35 9.63 -8.58
CA THR A 20 -10.97 9.91 -7.28
C THR A 20 -10.18 9.21 -6.19
N GLU A 21 -9.73 9.95 -5.18
CA GLU A 21 -8.96 9.42 -4.07
C GLU A 21 -9.67 9.68 -2.74
N ASP A 22 -10.02 8.63 -2.02
CA ASP A 22 -10.55 8.69 -0.66
C ASP A 22 -9.39 8.84 0.34
N ILE A 23 -9.48 9.82 1.24
CA ILE A 23 -8.42 10.14 2.20
C ILE A 23 -8.82 9.67 3.59
N TYR A 24 -8.01 8.83 4.21
CA TYR A 24 -8.16 8.44 5.60
C TYR A 24 -6.99 8.94 6.43
N THR A 25 -7.24 9.24 7.70
CA THR A 25 -6.18 9.59 8.64
C THR A 25 -6.37 8.88 9.95
N PHE A 26 -5.28 8.46 10.57
CA PHE A 26 -5.26 7.94 11.94
C PHE A 26 -3.99 8.38 12.64
N LYS A 27 -3.96 8.20 13.97
CA LYS A 27 -2.80 8.50 14.80
C LYS A 27 -2.35 7.22 15.49
N CYS A 28 -1.08 6.87 15.30
CA CYS A 28 -0.53 5.64 15.87
C CYS A 28 -0.12 5.83 17.35
N SER A 29 0.22 4.73 18.02
CA SER A 29 0.62 4.74 19.44
C SER A 29 1.92 5.50 19.72
N LEU A 30 2.72 5.80 18.69
CA LEU A 30 3.92 6.62 18.77
C LEU A 30 3.64 8.11 18.52
N ASN A 31 2.39 8.54 18.64
CA ASN A 31 1.95 9.93 18.45
C ASN A 31 2.21 10.47 17.02
N VAL A 32 2.39 9.59 16.03
CA VAL A 32 2.59 9.95 14.62
C VAL A 32 1.27 9.79 13.86
N SER A 33 0.86 10.84 13.15
CA SER A 33 -0.30 10.77 12.26
C SER A 33 0.08 10.20 10.91
N TYR A 34 -0.77 9.33 10.38
CA TYR A 34 -0.66 8.74 9.05
C TYR A 34 -1.79 9.24 8.15
N ILE A 35 -1.48 9.33 6.86
CA ILE A 35 -2.45 9.53 5.78
C ILE A 35 -2.47 8.23 4.98
N VAL A 36 -3.67 7.75 4.68
CA VAL A 36 -3.93 6.67 3.72
C VAL A 36 -4.69 7.29 2.55
N GLU A 37 -4.17 7.07 1.37
CA GLU A 37 -4.70 7.51 0.10
C GLU A 37 -5.23 6.26 -0.62
N VAL A 38 -6.52 6.24 -0.94
CA VAL A 38 -7.15 5.13 -1.65
C VAL A 38 -7.65 5.65 -2.99
N GLU A 39 -6.89 5.37 -4.04
CA GLU A 39 -7.20 5.78 -5.42
C GLU A 39 -8.15 4.79 -6.07
N ASN A 40 -9.27 5.26 -6.59
CA ASN A 40 -10.25 4.45 -7.30
C ASN A 40 -10.03 4.53 -8.82
N HIS A 41 -9.63 3.41 -9.40
CA HIS A 41 -9.35 3.24 -10.82
C HIS A 41 -10.45 2.42 -11.52
N GLU A 42 -10.34 2.30 -12.84
CA GLU A 42 -11.23 1.43 -13.60
C GLU A 42 -11.21 -0.03 -13.09
N TYR A 43 -12.28 -0.76 -13.37
CA TYR A 43 -12.48 -2.14 -12.92
C TYR A 43 -12.46 -2.31 -11.40
N ASP A 44 -12.89 -1.31 -10.62
CA ASP A 44 -12.94 -1.36 -9.15
C ASP A 44 -11.57 -1.72 -8.53
N ILE A 45 -10.48 -1.28 -9.14
CA ILE A 45 -9.13 -1.39 -8.59
C ILE A 45 -8.88 -0.20 -7.66
N TYR A 46 -8.62 -0.49 -6.39
CA TYR A 46 -8.28 0.48 -5.37
C TYR A 46 -6.79 0.43 -5.06
N ILE A 47 -6.03 1.44 -5.45
CA ILE A 47 -4.60 1.55 -5.10
C ILE A 47 -4.46 2.21 -3.75
N VAL A 48 -3.84 1.49 -2.81
CA VAL A 48 -3.70 1.91 -1.43
C VAL A 48 -2.28 2.37 -1.16
N LYS A 49 -2.12 3.64 -0.81
CA LYS A 49 -0.85 4.26 -0.43
C LYS A 49 -0.96 4.82 0.97
N PHE A 50 0.15 4.82 1.71
CA PHE A 50 0.15 5.44 3.04
C PHE A 50 1.52 6.00 3.40
N PHE A 51 1.53 7.05 4.22
CA PHE A 51 2.74 7.72 4.68
C PHE A 51 2.45 8.52 5.96
N GLN A 52 3.51 8.95 6.63
CA GLN A 52 3.37 9.82 7.80
C GLN A 52 3.00 11.24 7.37
N LYS A 53 2.07 11.88 8.07
CA LYS A 53 1.55 13.23 7.75
C LYS A 53 2.63 14.32 7.73
N ASN A 54 3.70 14.17 8.51
CA ASN A 54 4.86 15.06 8.49
C ASN A 54 5.66 14.95 7.19
N HIS A 55 5.56 13.85 6.45
CA HIS A 55 6.23 13.62 5.17
C HIS A 55 5.39 14.04 3.96
N ARG A 56 4.18 14.58 4.15
CA ARG A 56 3.22 14.84 3.04
C ARG A 56 3.75 15.70 1.88
N HIS A 57 4.74 16.54 2.14
CA HIS A 57 5.33 17.45 1.16
C HIS A 57 6.64 16.92 0.56
N SER A 58 7.06 15.70 0.93
CA SER A 58 8.24 15.05 0.38
C SER A 58 7.87 14.26 -0.86
N ASP A 59 8.69 14.36 -1.90
CA ASP A 59 8.60 13.50 -3.08
C ASP A 59 8.85 12.03 -2.70
N ASN A 60 9.62 11.80 -1.64
CA ASN A 60 9.96 10.47 -1.12
C ASN A 60 9.03 9.99 0.01
N ARG A 61 7.84 10.59 0.17
CA ARG A 61 6.96 10.35 1.34
C ARG A 61 6.63 8.88 1.61
N TYR A 62 6.49 8.06 0.56
CA TYR A 62 6.21 6.63 0.66
C TYR A 62 7.47 5.80 1.02
N SER A 63 8.65 6.36 0.81
CA SER A 63 9.95 5.72 1.06
C SER A 63 10.49 5.98 2.47
N LEU A 64 10.01 7.05 3.12
CA LEU A 64 10.48 7.47 4.45
C LEU A 64 9.97 6.57 5.60
N VAL A 65 10.82 6.38 6.61
CA VAL A 65 10.56 5.58 7.82
C VAL A 65 10.97 6.33 9.08
N ASN A 66 10.52 5.86 10.24
CA ASN A 66 10.99 6.38 11.53
C ASN A 66 12.52 6.20 11.65
N SER A 67 13.21 7.26 12.11
CA SER A 67 14.65 7.20 12.34
C SER A 67 14.99 6.29 13.53
N LYS A 68 16.22 5.75 13.54
CA LYS A 68 16.73 4.94 14.66
C LYS A 68 16.61 5.67 16.00
N LYS A 69 17.04 6.94 16.05
CA LYS A 69 16.93 7.82 17.23
C LYS A 69 15.48 8.01 17.70
N PHE A 70 14.51 8.08 16.78
CA PHE A 70 13.10 8.17 17.13
C PHE A 70 12.62 6.89 17.82
N LEU A 71 12.99 5.72 17.27
CA LEU A 71 12.63 4.40 17.81
C LEU A 71 13.26 4.16 19.19
N GLU A 72 14.54 4.53 19.36
CA GLU A 72 15.26 4.46 20.64
C GLU A 72 14.59 5.31 21.73
N ARG A 73 14.20 6.54 21.40
CA ARG A 73 13.47 7.43 22.33
C ARG A 73 12.16 6.81 22.82
N HIS A 74 11.46 6.10 21.94
CA HIS A 74 10.21 5.41 22.25
C HIS A 74 10.42 3.99 22.80
N LYS A 75 11.66 3.56 23.03
CA LYS A 75 12.02 2.24 23.57
C LYS A 75 11.32 1.09 22.83
N THR A 76 11.30 1.17 21.50
CA THR A 76 10.60 0.22 20.63
C THR A 76 11.38 -0.07 19.36
N THR A 77 11.18 -1.25 18.78
CA THR A 77 11.64 -1.57 17.41
C THR A 77 10.70 -1.01 16.34
N GLY A 78 9.50 -0.54 16.73
CA GLY A 78 8.45 -0.10 15.83
C GLY A 78 7.62 -1.23 15.22
N THR A 79 8.01 -2.50 15.39
CA THR A 79 7.35 -3.67 14.77
C THR A 79 5.87 -3.76 15.14
N LYS A 80 5.53 -3.71 16.43
CA LYS A 80 4.12 -3.76 16.88
C LYS A 80 3.28 -2.63 16.28
N ASN A 81 3.85 -1.42 16.26
CA ASN A 81 3.17 -0.25 15.72
C ASN A 81 2.95 -0.39 14.20
N PHE A 82 3.95 -0.88 13.47
CA PHE A 82 3.87 -1.15 12.05
C PHE A 82 2.80 -2.21 11.71
N LEU A 83 2.74 -3.32 12.45
CA LEU A 83 1.67 -4.32 12.28
C LEU A 83 0.29 -3.72 12.55
N THR A 84 0.16 -2.85 13.55
CA THR A 84 -1.12 -2.18 13.86
C THR A 84 -1.51 -1.17 12.76
N ILE A 85 -0.53 -0.49 12.15
CA ILE A 85 -0.75 0.34 10.95
C ILE A 85 -1.31 -0.51 9.80
N LEU A 86 -0.69 -1.66 9.50
CA LEU A 86 -1.16 -2.53 8.43
C LEU A 86 -2.56 -3.07 8.71
N ASN A 87 -2.86 -3.51 9.94
CA ASN A 87 -4.21 -3.88 10.35
C ASN A 87 -5.24 -2.76 10.12
N THR A 88 -4.85 -1.51 10.38
CA THR A 88 -5.72 -0.34 10.16
C THR A 88 -6.04 -0.17 8.67
N ILE A 89 -5.03 -0.31 7.81
CA ILE A 89 -5.20 -0.24 6.35
C ILE A 89 -6.05 -1.40 5.84
N LEU A 90 -5.81 -2.62 6.33
CA LEU A 90 -6.64 -3.78 6.00
C LEU A 90 -8.10 -3.59 6.41
N LYS A 91 -8.35 -3.00 7.58
CA LYS A 91 -9.69 -2.70 8.07
C LYS A 91 -10.42 -1.72 7.14
N ILE A 92 -9.74 -0.68 6.65
CA ILE A 92 -10.25 0.23 5.61
C ILE A 92 -10.60 -0.55 4.34
N ASN A 93 -9.70 -1.41 3.84
CA ASN A 93 -9.94 -2.19 2.63
C ASN A 93 -11.15 -3.13 2.77
N ILE A 94 -11.29 -3.79 3.92
CA ILE A 94 -12.44 -4.68 4.19
C ILE A 94 -13.76 -3.87 4.21
N GLU A 95 -13.77 -2.66 4.76
CA GLU A 95 -14.96 -1.81 4.74
C GLU A 95 -15.34 -1.34 3.34
N ILE A 96 -14.35 -1.02 2.51
CA ILE A 96 -14.56 -0.75 1.08
C ILE A 96 -15.16 -1.97 0.39
N TYR A 97 -14.59 -3.16 0.61
CA TYR A 97 -15.09 -4.40 0.02
C TYR A 97 -16.52 -4.75 0.46
N ASN A 98 -16.85 -4.51 1.73
CA ASN A 98 -18.21 -4.73 2.23
C ASN A 98 -19.23 -3.79 1.57
N SER A 99 -18.79 -2.61 1.15
CA SER A 99 -19.62 -1.63 0.43
C SER A 99 -19.65 -1.89 -1.09
N ASN A 100 -18.57 -2.42 -1.64
CA ASN A 100 -18.41 -2.80 -3.04
C ASN A 100 -17.68 -4.15 -3.14
N ASN A 101 -18.43 -5.22 -3.33
CA ASN A 101 -17.86 -6.57 -3.32
C ASN A 101 -17.07 -6.92 -4.59
N LYS A 102 -17.01 -6.03 -5.60
CA LYS A 102 -16.09 -6.12 -6.74
C LYS A 102 -14.72 -5.48 -6.46
N ALA A 103 -14.56 -4.77 -5.33
CA ALA A 103 -13.33 -4.08 -4.99
C ALA A 103 -12.12 -5.02 -4.95
N SER A 104 -11.12 -4.69 -5.76
CA SER A 104 -9.79 -5.30 -5.76
C SER A 104 -8.78 -4.30 -5.22
N PHE A 105 -7.77 -4.75 -4.47
CA PHE A 105 -6.85 -3.85 -3.78
C PHE A 105 -5.43 -4.03 -4.27
N GLY A 106 -4.84 -2.96 -4.80
CA GLY A 106 -3.47 -2.95 -5.26
C GLY A 106 -2.56 -2.15 -4.33
N PHE A 107 -1.30 -2.58 -4.23
CA PHE A 107 -0.24 -1.79 -3.62
C PHE A 107 1.07 -1.97 -4.36
N MET A 108 1.92 -0.95 -4.25
CA MET A 108 3.29 -1.00 -4.75
C MET A 108 4.25 -0.85 -3.57
N GLY A 109 5.14 -1.82 -3.40
CA GLY A 109 6.15 -1.79 -2.35
C GLY A 109 7.20 -0.74 -2.65
N ALA A 110 7.00 0.49 -2.18
CA ALA A 110 7.97 1.56 -2.38
C ALA A 110 9.36 1.13 -1.85
N PRO A 111 10.45 1.34 -2.60
CA PRO A 111 11.78 0.99 -2.13
C PRO A 111 12.21 1.90 -0.97
N THR A 112 13.09 1.41 -0.12
CA THR A 112 13.83 2.29 0.80
C THR A 112 14.95 3.01 0.05
N ASN A 113 15.47 4.10 0.61
CA ASN A 113 16.62 4.81 0.00
C ASN A 113 17.85 3.91 -0.21
N LEU A 114 18.00 2.85 0.59
CA LEU A 114 19.07 1.86 0.41
C LEU A 114 18.82 0.93 -0.78
N GLU A 115 17.55 0.62 -1.06
CA GLU A 115 17.17 -0.23 -2.19
C GLU A 115 17.18 0.53 -3.53
N LEU A 116 17.17 1.87 -3.47
CA LEU A 116 17.34 2.76 -4.63
C LEU A 116 18.80 3.07 -4.96
N ASP A 117 19.75 2.75 -4.07
CA ASP A 117 21.17 3.08 -4.26
C ASP A 117 21.88 1.93 -5.00
N PRO A 118 22.28 2.11 -6.29
CA PRO A 118 22.89 1.04 -7.08
C PRO A 118 24.22 0.54 -6.51
N SER A 119 24.89 1.34 -5.68
CA SER A 119 26.14 0.96 -5.03
C SER A 119 25.94 0.12 -3.76
N LYS A 120 24.71 0.07 -3.24
CA LYS A 120 24.37 -0.60 -1.97
C LYS A 120 23.34 -1.71 -2.10
N THR A 121 22.66 -1.81 -3.23
CA THR A 121 21.61 -2.80 -3.47
C THR A 121 22.08 -3.89 -4.43
N THR A 122 21.64 -5.12 -4.19
CA THR A 122 21.75 -6.23 -5.15
C THR A 122 20.45 -6.43 -5.92
N LYS A 123 19.44 -5.58 -5.67
CA LYS A 123 18.14 -5.66 -6.32
C LYS A 123 18.18 -5.07 -7.71
N ILE A 124 17.38 -5.64 -8.60
CA ILE A 124 17.19 -5.10 -9.94
C ILE A 124 16.42 -3.78 -9.83
N ILE A 125 17.01 -2.72 -10.38
CA ILE A 125 16.35 -1.44 -10.62
C ILE A 125 16.00 -1.40 -12.10
N ASN A 126 14.71 -1.35 -12.42
CA ASN A 126 14.22 -1.33 -13.78
C ASN A 126 14.43 0.05 -14.42
N LEU A 127 14.35 0.12 -15.75
CA LEU A 127 14.48 1.38 -16.49
C LEU A 127 13.40 2.41 -16.15
N ASP A 128 12.22 1.94 -15.72
CA ASP A 128 11.10 2.75 -15.24
C ASP A 128 11.27 3.23 -13.79
N GLY A 129 12.39 2.90 -13.13
CA GLY A 129 12.69 3.27 -11.74
C GLY A 129 12.06 2.37 -10.68
N THR A 130 11.26 1.37 -11.05
CA THR A 130 10.76 0.37 -10.11
C THR A 130 11.88 -0.55 -9.64
N VAL A 131 11.73 -1.11 -8.44
CA VAL A 131 12.75 -1.99 -7.83
C VAL A 131 12.13 -3.35 -7.55
N ALA A 132 12.82 -4.43 -7.93
CA ALA A 132 12.33 -5.77 -7.72
C ALA A 132 12.35 -6.20 -6.24
N GLU A 133 11.28 -6.86 -5.82
CA GLU A 133 11.13 -7.53 -4.52
C GLU A 133 11.45 -6.66 -3.30
N THR A 134 11.02 -5.40 -3.25
CA THR A 134 11.37 -4.51 -2.13
C THR A 134 10.97 -5.11 -0.78
N LYS A 135 11.64 -4.67 0.29
CA LYS A 135 11.31 -5.07 1.67
C LYS A 135 9.83 -4.84 1.98
N ARG A 136 9.27 -3.73 1.49
CA ARG A 136 7.85 -3.41 1.65
C ARG A 136 6.97 -4.39 0.90
N PHE A 137 7.25 -4.67 -0.37
CA PHE A 137 6.53 -5.67 -1.15
C PHE A 137 6.51 -7.02 -0.41
N ASN A 138 7.68 -7.57 -0.07
CA ASN A 138 7.77 -8.86 0.61
C ASN A 138 6.98 -8.89 1.93
N THR A 139 7.08 -7.82 2.72
CA THR A 139 6.37 -7.74 4.01
C THR A 139 4.86 -7.64 3.82
N TYR A 140 4.40 -6.79 2.90
CA TYR A 140 2.98 -6.58 2.64
C TYR A 140 2.34 -7.83 2.01
N SER A 141 3.01 -8.48 1.06
CA SER A 141 2.56 -9.72 0.40
C SER A 141 2.27 -10.84 1.41
N ILE A 142 3.19 -11.06 2.36
CA ILE A 142 2.98 -12.04 3.44
C ILE A 142 1.78 -11.64 4.30
N TYR A 143 1.67 -10.35 4.61
CA TYR A 143 0.62 -9.85 5.48
C TYR A 143 -0.76 -10.00 4.86
N VAL A 144 -0.96 -9.57 3.61
CA VAL A 144 -2.29 -9.60 2.97
C VAL A 144 -2.80 -11.02 2.73
N LYS A 145 -1.91 -11.97 2.39
CA LYS A 145 -2.26 -13.40 2.26
C LYS A 145 -2.86 -14.00 3.53
N ARG A 146 -2.50 -13.47 4.70
CA ARG A 146 -3.02 -13.94 5.98
C ARG A 146 -4.46 -13.50 6.24
N TYR A 147 -4.85 -12.32 5.73
CA TYR A 147 -6.11 -11.67 6.11
C TYR A 147 -7.20 -11.73 5.04
N PHE A 148 -6.82 -11.83 3.77
CA PHE A 148 -7.79 -11.98 2.69
C PHE A 148 -8.01 -13.47 2.40
N SER A 149 -9.26 -13.92 2.49
CA SER A 149 -9.60 -15.33 2.29
C SER A 149 -9.38 -15.74 0.83
N PRO A 150 -8.76 -16.91 0.57
CA PRO A 150 -8.65 -17.46 -0.78
C PRO A 150 -10.01 -17.80 -1.39
N ASP A 151 -11.10 -17.88 -0.60
CA ASP A 151 -12.45 -18.13 -1.12
C ASP A 151 -13.00 -16.92 -1.89
N ASN A 152 -12.65 -15.71 -1.43
CA ASN A 152 -13.17 -14.46 -1.97
C ASN A 152 -12.17 -13.73 -2.87
N PHE A 153 -10.87 -14.02 -2.70
CA PHE A 153 -9.80 -13.27 -3.34
C PHE A 153 -8.80 -14.17 -4.06
N GLU A 154 -8.24 -13.63 -5.12
CA GLU A 154 -7.09 -14.14 -5.85
C GLU A 154 -5.92 -13.19 -5.61
N HIS A 155 -4.71 -13.74 -5.49
CA HIS A 155 -3.52 -13.00 -5.13
C HIS A 155 -2.56 -13.01 -6.31
N ILE A 156 -2.30 -11.83 -6.89
CA ILE A 156 -1.47 -11.65 -8.08
C ILE A 156 -0.25 -10.83 -7.69
N GLU A 157 0.94 -11.36 -7.98
CA GLU A 157 2.22 -10.78 -7.62
C GLU A 157 3.03 -10.46 -8.86
N ILE A 158 3.50 -9.22 -8.97
CA ILE A 158 4.43 -8.78 -10.01
C ILE A 158 5.71 -8.36 -9.29
N SER A 159 6.52 -9.37 -8.93
CA SER A 159 7.72 -9.19 -8.09
C SER A 159 8.78 -8.32 -8.75
N THR A 160 8.82 -8.28 -10.08
CA THR A 160 9.75 -7.47 -10.88
C THR A 160 9.59 -5.97 -10.63
N SER A 161 8.36 -5.50 -10.43
CA SER A 161 8.04 -4.09 -10.13
C SER A 161 7.56 -3.86 -8.70
N SER A 162 7.61 -4.89 -7.84
CA SER A 162 7.10 -4.85 -6.46
C SER A 162 5.62 -4.48 -6.36
N CYS A 163 4.82 -4.87 -7.37
CA CYS A 163 3.38 -4.66 -7.40
C CYS A 163 2.63 -5.91 -6.91
N TYR A 164 1.49 -5.68 -6.27
CA TYR A 164 0.63 -6.72 -5.75
C TYR A 164 -0.82 -6.34 -5.95
N LEU A 165 -1.65 -7.30 -6.35
CA LEU A 165 -3.11 -7.16 -6.40
C LEU A 165 -3.81 -8.27 -5.64
N ILE A 166 -4.73 -7.85 -4.78
CA ILE A 166 -5.73 -8.70 -4.12
C ILE A 166 -7.01 -8.57 -4.94
N LYS A 167 -7.19 -9.46 -5.91
CA LYS A 167 -8.30 -9.43 -6.86
C LYS A 167 -9.55 -10.05 -6.23
N SER A 168 -10.66 -9.32 -6.23
CA SER A 168 -11.96 -9.91 -5.87
C SER A 168 -12.38 -10.93 -6.92
N LYS A 169 -12.72 -12.14 -6.49
CA LYS A 169 -13.30 -13.17 -7.38
C LYS A 169 -14.68 -12.81 -7.89
N LYS A 170 -15.36 -11.83 -7.29
CA LYS A 170 -16.64 -11.31 -7.78
C LYS A 170 -16.47 -10.29 -8.90
N ASN A 171 -15.24 -9.80 -9.13
CA ASN A 171 -14.92 -8.91 -10.22
C ASN A 171 -14.52 -9.72 -11.45
N LEU A 172 -15.53 -10.21 -12.16
CA LEU A 172 -15.36 -11.04 -13.35
C LEU A 172 -14.85 -10.24 -14.55
N ASP A 173 -15.04 -8.93 -14.53
CA ASP A 173 -14.64 -8.01 -15.61
C ASP A 173 -13.13 -7.73 -15.60
N LEU A 174 -12.47 -7.96 -14.46
CA LEU A 174 -11.04 -7.77 -14.25
C LEU A 174 -10.26 -9.06 -14.56
N THR A 175 -9.84 -9.21 -15.80
CA THR A 175 -9.04 -10.36 -16.29
C THR A 175 -7.53 -10.12 -16.08
N THR A 176 -6.72 -11.18 -16.17
CA THR A 176 -5.26 -11.10 -15.93
C THR A 176 -4.55 -10.12 -16.87
N ASP A 177 -4.90 -10.12 -18.15
CA ASP A 177 -4.38 -9.19 -19.17
C ASP A 177 -4.66 -7.73 -18.82
N LYS A 178 -5.86 -7.43 -18.28
CA LYS A 178 -6.22 -6.08 -17.84
C LYS A 178 -5.44 -5.66 -16.59
N ILE A 179 -5.07 -6.60 -15.74
CA ILE A 179 -4.29 -6.32 -14.53
C ILE A 179 -2.85 -5.97 -14.89
N GLU A 180 -2.26 -6.72 -15.81
CA GLU A 180 -0.91 -6.45 -16.33
C GLU A 180 -0.87 -5.08 -17.02
N ASP A 181 -1.79 -4.83 -17.97
CA ASP A 181 -1.92 -3.54 -18.66
C ASP A 181 -2.19 -2.38 -17.68
N PHE A 182 -3.02 -2.61 -16.65
CA PHE A 182 -3.26 -1.64 -15.60
C PHE A 182 -1.95 -1.27 -14.88
N PHE A 183 -1.16 -2.24 -14.41
CA PHE A 183 0.07 -1.94 -13.67
C PHE A 183 1.12 -1.27 -14.55
N GLU A 184 1.27 -1.68 -15.81
CA GLU A 184 2.19 -1.02 -16.76
C GLU A 184 1.83 0.46 -16.96
N LYS A 185 0.56 0.75 -17.24
CA LYS A 185 0.06 2.13 -17.37
C LYS A 185 0.20 2.91 -16.07
N TYR A 186 -0.12 2.27 -14.96
CA TYR A 186 -0.09 2.89 -13.65
C TYR A 186 1.34 3.28 -13.24
N ILE A 187 2.32 2.40 -13.47
CA ILE A 187 3.74 2.69 -13.27
C ILE A 187 4.15 3.88 -14.14
N SER A 188 3.87 3.85 -15.44
CA SER A 188 4.29 4.91 -16.36
C SER A 188 3.69 6.29 -16.07
N LEU A 189 2.50 6.38 -15.46
CA LEU A 189 1.78 7.65 -15.28
C LEU A 189 1.90 8.24 -13.87
N TYR A 190 2.15 7.39 -12.87
CA TYR A 190 2.01 7.76 -11.46
C TYR A 190 3.21 7.41 -10.58
N CYS A 191 4.15 6.61 -11.06
CA CYS A 191 5.37 6.23 -10.33
C CYS A 191 6.58 6.93 -10.93
#